data_AF-A0A969WWE6-F1
#
_entry.id   AF-A0A969WWE6-F1
#
_cell.length_a   1.000
_cell.length_b   1.000
_cell.length_c   1.000
_cell.angle_alpha   90.00
_cell.angle_beta   90.00
_cell.angle_gamma   90.00
#
_symmetry.space_group_name_H-M   'P 1'
#
loop_
_entity.id
_entity.type
_entity.pdbx_description
1 polymer ?
#
loop_
_entity_poly.entity_id
_entity_poly.type
_entity_poly.pdbx_seq_one_letter_code
_entity_poly.pdbx_strand_id
1 'polypeptide(L)'
;MTTKDKFLTLVSKEETKTVARAKSRLAYKNYSKISNLIAFEVLERLDELGWTQKQLAEKMNVYPQQVNKWVKGNENFTIATLAHLEEVLQTKLIEVPSRSQVMIKETVKLPKTTLDYITPVSAQRITPPITMRTVV
;
A
#
# COMPACT_ATOMS: atom_id res chain seq x y z
N MET A 1 -4.70 -21.06 46.23
CA MET A 1 -5.16 -20.63 44.89
C MET A 1 -4.84 -19.16 44.73
N THR A 2 -3.84 -18.82 43.93
CA THR A 2 -3.57 -17.43 43.55
C THR A 2 -4.73 -16.91 42.70
N THR A 3 -4.85 -15.59 42.57
CA THR A 3 -5.89 -14.95 41.71
C THR A 3 -5.80 -15.45 40.27
N LYS A 4 -4.57 -15.74 39.80
CA LYS A 4 -4.30 -16.30 38.47
C LYS A 4 -4.89 -17.71 38.31
N ASP A 5 -4.79 -18.56 39.34
CA ASP A 5 -5.32 -19.92 39.30
C ASP A 5 -6.85 -19.92 39.24
N LYS A 6 -7.49 -19.05 40.03
CA LYS A 6 -8.95 -18.84 39.99
C LYS A 6 -9.42 -18.33 38.63
N PHE A 7 -8.64 -17.45 38.00
CA PHE A 7 -8.94 -16.96 36.66
C PHE A 7 -8.84 -18.06 35.60
N LEU A 8 -7.76 -18.86 35.62
CA LEU A 8 -7.59 -19.97 34.68
C LEU A 8 -8.73 -20.99 34.74
N THR A 9 -9.33 -21.22 35.91
CA THR A 9 -10.50 -22.12 36.04
C THR A 9 -11.77 -21.60 35.37
N LEU A 10 -11.87 -20.30 35.14
CA LEU A 10 -13.04 -19.65 34.51
C LEU A 10 -12.88 -19.48 32.98
N VAL A 11 -11.65 -19.60 32.46
CA VAL A 11 -11.38 -19.44 31.03
C VAL A 11 -11.65 -20.74 30.29
N SER A 12 -12.36 -20.64 29.15
CA SER A 12 -12.54 -21.75 28.22
C SER A 12 -11.18 -22.34 27.81
N LYS A 13 -11.07 -23.67 27.84
CA LYS A 13 -9.86 -24.38 27.40
C LYS A 13 -9.63 -24.29 25.89
N GLU A 14 -10.66 -23.93 25.12
CA GLU A 14 -10.57 -23.82 23.66
C GLU A 14 -10.12 -22.42 23.25
N GLU A 15 -9.07 -22.37 22.41
CA GLU A 15 -8.62 -21.12 21.82
C GLU A 15 -9.67 -20.56 20.84
N THR A 16 -10.18 -19.36 21.14
CA THR A 16 -11.11 -18.69 20.22
C THR A 16 -10.38 -18.13 19.01
N LYS A 17 -11.02 -18.25 17.83
CA LYS A 17 -10.50 -17.68 16.56
C LYS A 17 -10.47 -16.15 16.54
N THR A 18 -10.85 -15.47 17.61
CA THR A 18 -11.01 -14.01 17.69
C THR A 18 -9.70 -13.27 17.45
N VAL A 19 -8.62 -13.69 18.11
CA VAL A 19 -7.29 -13.07 17.95
C VAL A 19 -6.76 -13.28 16.53
N ALA A 20 -6.91 -14.49 15.98
CA ALA A 20 -6.53 -14.79 14.61
C ALA A 20 -7.30 -13.94 13.59
N ARG A 21 -8.63 -13.82 13.75
CA ARG A 21 -9.47 -12.96 12.90
C ARG A 21 -9.07 -11.49 12.97
N ALA A 22 -8.75 -10.98 14.16
CA ALA A 22 -8.29 -9.60 14.33
C ALA A 22 -6.97 -9.35 13.59
N LYS A 23 -6.00 -10.27 13.71
CA LYS A 23 -4.74 -10.21 12.97
C LYS A 23 -4.96 -10.24 11.44
N SER A 24 -5.83 -11.13 10.95
CA SER A 24 -6.16 -11.20 9.53
C SER A 24 -6.81 -9.90 9.02
N ARG A 25 -7.75 -9.31 9.77
CA ARG A 25 -8.38 -8.03 9.40
C ARG A 25 -7.36 -6.90 9.27
N LEU A 26 -6.37 -6.87 10.15
CA LEU A 26 -5.29 -5.89 10.08
C LEU A 26 -4.42 -6.09 8.85
N ALA A 27 -4.03 -7.34 8.57
CA ALA A 27 -3.18 -7.68 7.42
C ALA A 27 -3.86 -7.37 6.07
N TYR A 28 -5.15 -7.68 5.93
CA TYR A 28 -5.91 -7.51 4.68
C TYR A 28 -6.67 -6.20 4.57
N LYS A 29 -6.41 -5.22 5.45
CA LYS A 29 -7.17 -3.95 5.50
C LYS A 29 -7.15 -3.21 4.16
N ASN A 30 -5.99 -3.06 3.54
CA ASN A 30 -5.86 -2.35 2.26
C ASN A 30 -6.56 -3.09 1.13
N TYR A 31 -6.40 -4.40 1.07
CA TYR A 31 -7.08 -5.25 0.10
C TYR A 31 -8.60 -5.12 0.22
N SER A 32 -9.15 -5.25 1.43
CA SER A 32 -10.59 -5.14 1.67
C SER A 32 -11.10 -3.75 1.30
N LYS A 33 -10.33 -2.69 1.58
CA LYS A 33 -10.69 -1.33 1.13
C LYS A 33 -10.81 -1.24 -0.39
N ILE A 34 -9.81 -1.72 -1.13
CA ILE A 34 -9.82 -1.68 -2.61
C ILE A 34 -10.96 -2.51 -3.17
N SER A 35 -11.15 -3.74 -2.67
CA SER A 35 -12.23 -4.61 -3.14
C SER A 35 -13.62 -4.02 -2.88
N ASN A 36 -13.81 -3.35 -1.74
CA ASN A 36 -15.09 -2.68 -1.44
C ASN A 36 -15.33 -1.46 -2.34
N LEU A 37 -14.28 -0.69 -2.67
CA LEU A 37 -14.39 0.44 -3.60
C LEU A 37 -14.82 -0.04 -5.00
N ILE A 38 -14.20 -1.10 -5.51
CA ILE A 38 -14.59 -1.70 -6.79
C ILE A 38 -16.04 -2.18 -6.73
N ALA A 39 -16.44 -2.84 -5.64
CA ALA A 39 -17.81 -3.31 -5.47
C ALA A 39 -18.84 -2.17 -5.46
N PHE A 40 -18.50 -1.05 -4.83
CA PHE A 40 -19.33 0.15 -4.79
C PHE A 40 -19.49 0.76 -6.18
N GLU A 41 -18.38 0.94 -6.91
CA GLU A 41 -18.38 1.48 -8.28
C GLU A 41 -19.24 0.62 -9.22
N VAL A 42 -19.14 -0.71 -9.10
CA VAL A 42 -19.97 -1.65 -9.87
C VAL A 42 -21.46 -1.47 -9.54
N LEU A 43 -21.82 -1.32 -8.26
CA LEU A 43 -23.19 -1.12 -7.84
C LEU A 43 -23.75 0.21 -8.37
N GLU A 44 -23.01 1.30 -8.18
CA GLU A 44 -23.39 2.63 -8.67
C GLU A 44 -23.60 2.60 -10.19
N ARG A 45 -22.69 1.95 -10.91
CA ARG A 45 -22.80 1.81 -12.36
C ARG A 45 -23.99 0.96 -12.80
N LEU A 46 -24.34 -0.08 -12.05
CA LEU A 46 -25.55 -0.87 -12.32
C LEU A 46 -26.82 -0.03 -12.10
N ASP A 47 -26.85 0.81 -11.07
CA ASP A 47 -27.98 1.70 -10.79
C ASP A 47 -28.16 2.74 -11.91
N GLU A 48 -27.07 3.32 -12.40
CA GLU A 48 -27.09 4.25 -13.56
C GLU A 48 -27.63 3.60 -14.83
N LEU A 49 -27.28 2.34 -15.07
CA LEU A 49 -27.72 1.57 -16.23
C LEU A 49 -29.14 0.99 -16.06
N GLY A 50 -29.69 1.03 -14.84
CA GLY A 50 -30.93 0.33 -14.48
C GLY A 50 -30.80 -1.19 -14.59
N TRP A 51 -29.59 -1.73 -14.44
CA TRP A 51 -29.31 -3.15 -14.59
C TRP A 51 -29.42 -3.89 -13.26
N THR A 52 -29.97 -5.09 -13.31
CA THR A 52 -29.94 -6.01 -12.18
C THR A 52 -28.62 -6.80 -12.16
N GLN A 53 -28.21 -7.28 -10.99
CA GLN A 53 -27.03 -8.16 -10.85
C GLN A 53 -27.14 -9.45 -11.69
N LYS A 54 -28.37 -9.91 -11.96
CA LYS A 54 -28.62 -11.06 -12.86
C LYS A 54 -28.28 -10.71 -14.31
N GLN A 55 -28.68 -9.53 -14.78
CA GLN A 55 -28.35 -9.07 -16.13
C GLN A 55 -26.84 -8.88 -16.29
N LEU A 56 -26.14 -8.37 -15.26
CA LEU A 56 -24.68 -8.32 -15.28
C LEU A 56 -24.08 -9.72 -15.41
N ALA A 57 -24.60 -10.70 -14.67
CA ALA A 57 -24.14 -12.08 -14.74
C ALA A 57 -24.33 -12.68 -16.14
N GLU A 58 -25.47 -12.43 -16.78
CA GLU A 58 -25.76 -12.85 -18.15
C GLU A 58 -24.82 -12.20 -19.16
N LYS A 59 -24.58 -10.89 -19.05
CA LYS A 59 -23.66 -10.15 -19.94
C LYS A 59 -22.21 -10.60 -19.81
N MET A 60 -21.79 -10.92 -18.58
CA MET A 60 -20.46 -11.44 -18.28
C MET A 60 -20.32 -12.94 -18.53
N ASN A 61 -21.42 -13.64 -18.89
CA ASN A 61 -21.48 -15.09 -19.01
C ASN A 61 -20.96 -15.84 -17.77
N VAL A 62 -21.29 -15.33 -16.58
CA VAL A 62 -20.91 -15.92 -15.28
C VAL A 62 -22.14 -16.30 -14.46
N TYR A 63 -21.94 -17.18 -13.48
CA TYR A 63 -23.01 -17.54 -12.57
C TYR A 63 -23.36 -16.37 -11.63
N PRO A 64 -24.65 -16.09 -11.33
CA PRO A 64 -25.06 -14.96 -10.48
C PRO A 64 -24.42 -14.95 -9.08
N GLN A 65 -24.06 -16.12 -8.54
CA GLN A 65 -23.35 -16.18 -7.26
C GLN A 65 -21.97 -15.53 -7.32
N GLN A 66 -21.32 -15.50 -8.48
CA GLN A 66 -20.03 -14.85 -8.66
C GLN A 66 -20.19 -13.32 -8.59
N VAL A 67 -21.20 -12.78 -9.27
CA VAL A 67 -21.55 -11.34 -9.17
C VAL A 67 -21.91 -10.96 -7.73
N ASN A 68 -22.65 -11.82 -7.02
CA ASN A 68 -22.95 -11.60 -5.60
C ASN A 68 -21.69 -11.52 -4.71
N LYS A 69 -20.62 -12.26 -5.04
CA LYS A 69 -19.36 -12.16 -4.29
C LYS A 69 -18.60 -10.88 -4.64
N TRP A 70 -18.64 -10.46 -5.90
CA TRP A 70 -18.04 -9.20 -6.36
C TRP A 70 -18.67 -8.00 -5.65
N VAL A 71 -20.00 -7.92 -5.65
CA VAL A 71 -20.76 -6.86 -5.00
C VAL A 71 -20.56 -6.83 -3.48
N LYS A 72 -20.24 -7.97 -2.86
CA LYS A 72 -19.94 -8.03 -1.42
C LYS A 72 -18.50 -7.63 -1.06
N GLY A 73 -17.63 -7.38 -2.04
CA GLY A 73 -16.24 -6.96 -1.80
C GLY A 73 -15.36 -8.02 -1.11
N ASN A 74 -15.75 -9.30 -1.21
CA ASN A 74 -15.04 -10.42 -0.55
C ASN A 74 -14.29 -11.31 -1.55
N GLU A 75 -14.36 -11.02 -2.84
CA GLU A 75 -13.75 -11.83 -3.90
C GLU A 75 -12.39 -11.26 -4.31
N ASN A 76 -11.45 -12.15 -4.63
CA ASN A 76 -10.21 -11.76 -5.28
C ASN A 76 -10.43 -11.68 -6.79
N PHE A 77 -10.45 -10.47 -7.32
CA PHE A 77 -10.60 -10.25 -8.75
C PHE A 77 -9.29 -10.56 -9.48
N THR A 78 -9.38 -11.30 -10.59
CA THR A 78 -8.27 -11.38 -11.54
C THR A 78 -8.25 -10.14 -12.43
N ILE A 79 -7.08 -9.77 -12.96
CA ILE A 79 -6.95 -8.64 -13.88
C ILE A 79 -7.83 -8.85 -15.12
N ALA A 80 -7.87 -10.08 -15.65
CA ALA A 80 -8.73 -10.43 -16.78
C ALA A 80 -10.22 -10.20 -16.48
N THR A 81 -10.68 -10.63 -15.30
CA THR A 81 -12.07 -10.39 -14.89
C THR A 81 -12.39 -8.91 -14.73
N LEU A 82 -11.44 -8.11 -14.23
CA LEU A 82 -11.63 -6.66 -14.09
C LEU A 82 -11.71 -5.98 -15.44
N ALA A 83 -10.79 -6.28 -16.36
CA ALA A 83 -10.80 -5.74 -17.71
C ALA A 83 -12.11 -6.06 -18.45
N HIS A 84 -12.59 -7.30 -18.34
CA HIS A 84 -13.86 -7.69 -18.94
C HIS A 84 -15.07 -6.95 -18.31
N LEU A 85 -15.00 -6.72 -17.00
CA LEU A 85 -16.05 -5.99 -16.28
C LEU A 85 -16.05 -4.49 -16.67
N GLU A 86 -14.88 -3.90 -16.88
CA GLU A 86 -14.74 -2.54 -17.43
C GLU A 86 -15.33 -2.42 -18.84
N GLU A 87 -15.12 -3.42 -19.71
CA GLU A 87 -15.71 -3.47 -21.06
C GLU A 87 -17.23 -3.56 -21.02
N VAL A 88 -17.78 -4.44 -20.18
CA VAL A 88 -19.24 -4.68 -20.09
C VAL A 88 -19.96 -3.49 -19.46
N LEU A 89 -19.39 -2.89 -18.42
CA LEU A 89 -19.97 -1.72 -17.76
C LEU A 89 -19.64 -0.39 -18.45
N GLN A 90 -18.67 -0.39 -19.37
CA GLN A 90 -18.14 0.81 -20.03
C GLN A 90 -17.64 1.86 -19.04
N THR A 91 -17.08 1.42 -17.92
CA THR A 91 -16.57 2.25 -16.81
C THR A 91 -15.20 1.77 -16.40
N LYS A 92 -14.33 2.70 -16.00
CA LYS A 92 -12.98 2.39 -15.53
C LYS A 92 -13.02 2.11 -14.03
N LEU A 93 -12.62 0.90 -13.64
CA LEU A 93 -12.59 0.43 -12.26
C LEU A 93 -11.18 0.55 -11.67
N ILE A 94 -10.14 0.40 -12.50
CA ILE A 94 -8.75 0.48 -12.06
C ILE A 94 -7.98 1.45 -12.92
N GLU A 95 -7.18 2.29 -12.26
CA GLU A 95 -6.25 3.19 -12.92
C GLU A 95 -4.81 2.91 -12.48
N VAL A 96 -3.92 2.78 -13.48
CA VAL A 96 -2.49 2.75 -13.26
C VAL A 96 -1.97 4.17 -13.39
N PRO A 97 -1.43 4.78 -12.32
CA PRO A 97 -0.87 6.12 -12.42
C PRO A 97 0.31 6.10 -13.38
N SER A 98 0.20 6.85 -14.49
CA SER A 98 1.32 7.04 -15.40
C SER A 98 2.40 7.83 -14.67
N ARG A 99 3.58 7.23 -14.52
CA ARG A 99 4.74 7.92 -13.96
C ARG A 99 5.24 8.90 -15.01
N SER A 100 4.67 10.11 -15.03
CA SER A 100 5.23 11.21 -15.81
C SER A 100 6.71 11.30 -15.47
N GLN A 101 7.57 11.29 -16.50
CA GLN A 101 9.01 11.41 -16.33
C GLN A 101 9.26 12.61 -15.41
N VAL A 102 10.07 12.38 -14.37
CA VAL A 102 10.53 13.47 -13.51
C VAL A 102 11.10 14.52 -14.45
N MET A 103 10.47 15.69 -14.51
CA MET A 103 11.06 16.85 -15.15
C MET A 103 12.42 17.03 -14.51
N ILE A 104 13.49 16.61 -15.19
CA ILE A 104 14.85 16.92 -14.76
C ILE A 104 14.86 18.43 -14.77
N LYS A 105 14.77 19.04 -13.58
CA LYS A 105 14.90 20.49 -13.43
C LYS A 105 16.18 20.84 -14.17
N GLU A 106 15.98 21.61 -15.22
CA GLU A 106 16.94 22.24 -16.11
C GLU A 106 18.39 21.99 -15.71
N THR A 107 19.12 21.25 -16.56
CA THR A 107 20.55 20.99 -16.45
C THR A 107 21.26 22.10 -15.68
N VAL A 108 21.72 21.80 -14.46
CA VAL A 108 22.54 22.75 -13.70
C VAL A 108 23.73 23.09 -14.59
N LYS A 109 23.74 24.30 -15.17
CA LYS A 109 24.87 24.79 -15.94
C LYS A 109 26.05 24.90 -14.97
N LEU A 110 26.94 23.91 -14.99
CA LEU A 110 28.21 24.01 -14.31
C LEU A 110 28.93 25.26 -14.84
N PRO A 111 29.47 26.14 -13.97
CA PRO A 111 30.30 27.23 -14.45
C PRO A 111 31.46 26.62 -15.25
N LYS A 112 31.66 27.12 -16.47
CA LYS A 112 32.73 26.63 -17.37
C LYS A 112 34.14 26.90 -16.83
N THR A 113 34.24 27.75 -15.81
CA THR A 113 35.48 28.22 -15.23
C THR A 113 35.51 27.79 -13.77
N THR A 114 36.50 26.97 -13.42
CA THR A 114 36.94 26.78 -12.05
C THR A 114 37.19 28.18 -11.47
N LEU A 115 36.41 28.64 -10.49
CA LEU A 115 36.77 29.85 -9.75
C LEU A 115 38.20 29.64 -9.24
N ASP A 116 39.10 30.58 -9.53
CA ASP A 116 40.50 30.52 -9.13
C ASP A 116 40.55 30.23 -7.64
N TYR A 117 40.94 28.99 -7.28
CA TYR A 117 41.16 28.68 -5.89
C TYR A 117 42.40 29.48 -5.48
N ILE A 118 42.21 30.48 -4.62
CA ILE A 118 43.35 31.17 -4.02
C ILE A 118 43.96 30.16 -3.05
N THR A 119 45.01 29.47 -3.49
CA THR A 119 45.80 28.62 -2.59
C THR A 119 46.28 29.49 -1.43
N PRO A 120 45.95 29.18 -0.17
CA PRO A 120 46.41 29.98 0.96
C PRO A 120 47.94 29.95 1.00
N VAL A 121 48.55 31.13 1.00
CA VAL A 121 50.00 31.35 0.74
C VAL A 121 50.92 30.74 1.80
N SER A 122 50.40 30.18 2.89
CA SER A 122 51.22 29.38 3.80
C SER A 122 50.43 28.29 4.50
N ALA A 123 50.93 27.06 4.43
CA ALA A 123 50.50 25.99 5.32
C ALA A 123 51.10 26.25 6.70
N GLN A 124 50.30 26.71 7.66
CA GLN A 124 50.74 26.80 9.04
C GLN A 124 50.96 25.39 9.58
N ARG A 125 52.23 25.00 9.78
CA ARG A 125 52.57 23.77 10.49
C ARG A 125 52.26 23.97 11.97
N ILE A 126 51.15 23.40 12.42
CA ILE A 126 50.86 23.30 13.85
C ILE A 126 51.70 22.13 14.37
N THR A 127 52.85 22.40 14.99
CA THR A 127 53.56 21.38 15.77
C THR A 127 52.91 21.32 17.15
N PRO A 128 52.32 20.19 17.56
CA PRO A 128 51.76 20.08 18.91
C PRO A 128 52.89 20.18 19.94
N PRO A 129 52.68 20.85 21.08
CA PRO A 129 53.68 20.92 22.14
C PRO A 129 53.91 19.52 22.73
N ILE A 130 55.15 19.03 22.65
CA ILE A 130 55.55 17.78 23.30
C ILE A 130 55.71 18.08 24.79
N THR A 131 54.70 17.72 25.60
CA THR A 131 54.86 17.68 27.05
C THR A 131 55.47 16.32 27.43
N MET A 132 56.75 16.31 27.78
CA MET A 132 57.34 15.13 28.41
C MET A 132 56.72 14.92 29.78
N ARG A 133 56.14 13.74 30.01
CA ARG A 133 55.57 13.35 31.30
C ARG A 133 56.73 12.98 32.23
N THR A 134 57.00 13.78 33.25
CA THR A 134 57.96 13.43 34.30
C THR A 134 57.48 12.17 35.01
N VAL A 135 58.31 11.13 34.99
CA VAL A 135 58.08 9.91 35.78
C VAL A 135 58.64 10.17 37.17
N VAL A 136 57.79 10.10 38.19
CA VAL A 136 58.16 10.04 39.61
C VAL A 136 57.54 8.79 40.19
#